data_AF-A0A0C3GY97-F1
#
_entry.id   AF-A0A0C3GY97-F1
#
_cell.length_a   1.000
_cell.length_b   1.000
_cell.length_c   1.000
_cell.angle_alpha   90.00
_cell.angle_beta   90.00
_cell.angle_gamma   90.00
#
_symmetry.space_group_name_H-M   'P 1'
#
loop_
_entity.id
_entity.type
_entity.pdbx_description
1 polymer ?
#
loop_
_entity_poly.entity_id
_entity_poly.type
_entity_poly.pdbx_seq_one_letter_code
_entity_poly.pdbx_strand_id
1 'polypeptide(L)'
;MSPSIVFTVSRLFLAAIWLFSLFPNFCIAWSIAPDCAVFPQISEAMTEALNLAIYAKLRAVNGPPRLGTSMVDLLAAPNEDDTDTLVFAGKWYQNVINAASVPSPGGIVIHCSDNHLTPIDLANRKYIDKERDNTVVFGPKVAGTKPTDNACGGVIKAFAYSAGGQQVILLCSDSVAGALKSSFSYPISNWRAEGNLKDYTPVVDKGLDALGMFLSTMILHELMHVASFVEQNKALQPAQFPAILPDKVQGEAIGEIYQYSPISGKKLGFSTSSGQSTANNLQHNADSFALLAASWYLPRYAWVNGKCATIGTPRQAPAVYPNTPTPPGPS
;
A
#
# COMPACT_ATOMS: atom_id res chain seq x y z
N MET A 1 -32.87 -63.29 10.30
CA MET A 1 -31.77 -62.91 9.39
C MET A 1 -31.77 -61.39 9.28
N SER A 2 -30.90 -60.73 10.05
CA SER A 2 -30.87 -59.26 10.15
C SER A 2 -29.98 -58.66 9.07
N PRO A 3 -30.42 -57.64 8.31
CA PRO A 3 -29.58 -57.00 7.32
C PRO A 3 -28.59 -56.05 8.00
N SER A 4 -27.33 -56.46 7.84
CA SER A 4 -26.05 -55.77 7.96
C SER A 4 -26.01 -54.24 8.07
N ILE A 5 -25.25 -53.85 9.10
CA ILE A 5 -24.66 -52.57 9.54
C ILE A 5 -23.76 -51.88 8.48
N VAL A 6 -23.78 -52.30 7.21
CA VAL A 6 -22.80 -51.87 6.21
C VAL A 6 -23.15 -50.52 5.54
N PHE A 7 -24.37 -49.99 5.75
CA PHE A 7 -24.82 -48.79 5.04
C PHE A 7 -24.56 -47.45 5.75
N THR A 8 -24.06 -47.44 6.98
CA THR A 8 -23.91 -46.18 7.75
C THR A 8 -22.50 -45.60 7.73
N VAL A 9 -21.46 -46.39 7.45
CA VAL A 9 -20.07 -45.90 7.48
C VAL A 9 -19.68 -45.17 6.19
N SER A 10 -20.24 -45.56 5.04
CA SER A 10 -19.92 -44.92 3.75
C SER A 10 -20.52 -43.52 3.58
N ARG A 11 -21.55 -43.14 4.35
CA ARG A 11 -22.10 -41.77 4.34
C ARG A 11 -21.33 -40.80 5.24
N LEU A 12 -20.62 -41.27 6.26
CA LEU A 12 -19.74 -40.44 7.07
C LEU A 12 -18.42 -40.11 6.35
N PHE A 13 -17.88 -41.03 5.54
CA PHE A 13 -16.66 -40.77 4.76
C PHE A 13 -16.88 -39.79 3.60
N LEU A 14 -18.05 -39.83 2.94
CA LEU A 14 -18.38 -38.87 1.87
C LEU A 14 -18.75 -37.48 2.41
N ALA A 15 -19.31 -37.38 3.62
CA ALA A 15 -19.54 -36.09 4.28
C ALA A 15 -18.22 -35.43 4.75
N ALA A 16 -17.23 -36.23 5.19
CA ALA A 16 -15.91 -35.69 5.55
C ALA A 16 -15.14 -35.16 4.34
N ILE A 17 -15.19 -35.86 3.19
CA ILE A 17 -14.53 -35.39 1.96
C ILE A 17 -15.20 -34.12 1.39
N TRP A 18 -16.51 -33.94 1.59
CA TRP A 18 -17.23 -32.71 1.22
C TRP A 18 -17.09 -31.57 2.24
N LEU A 19 -16.76 -31.85 3.49
CA LEU A 19 -16.45 -30.82 4.49
C LEU A 19 -15.02 -30.28 4.32
N PHE A 20 -14.08 -31.06 3.78
CA PHE A 20 -12.74 -30.59 3.45
C PHE A 20 -12.64 -29.85 2.10
N SER A 21 -13.65 -29.94 1.23
CA SER A 21 -13.72 -29.15 -0.02
C SER A 21 -14.52 -27.84 0.10
N LEU A 22 -15.08 -27.55 1.27
CA LEU A 22 -15.81 -26.30 1.58
C LEU A 22 -15.06 -25.37 2.53
N PHE A 23 -13.89 -25.76 3.02
CA PHE A 23 -12.95 -24.75 3.46
C PHE A 23 -12.43 -24.10 2.18
N PRO A 24 -12.58 -22.77 2.00
CA PRO A 24 -11.82 -22.13 0.95
C PRO A 24 -10.38 -22.56 1.23
N ASN A 25 -9.68 -23.05 0.21
CA ASN A 25 -8.23 -22.97 0.22
C ASN A 25 -7.95 -21.52 0.62
N PHE A 26 -7.60 -21.29 1.88
CA PHE A 26 -6.92 -20.09 2.31
C PHE A 26 -5.61 -20.20 1.57
N CYS A 27 -5.61 -19.80 0.30
CA CYS A 27 -4.43 -19.64 -0.49
C CYS A 27 -3.69 -18.52 0.21
N ILE A 28 -2.83 -18.97 1.11
CA ILE A 28 -1.71 -18.27 1.70
C ILE A 28 -1.08 -17.38 0.62
N ALA A 29 -1.32 -16.07 0.69
CA ALA A 29 -0.97 -15.16 -0.41
C ALA A 29 0.20 -14.21 -0.07
N TRP A 30 0.39 -13.91 1.21
CA TRP A 30 1.55 -13.15 1.68
C TRP A 30 2.01 -13.69 3.03
N SER A 31 3.26 -13.43 3.40
CA SER A 31 3.87 -13.94 4.64
C SER A 31 4.53 -12.80 5.43
N ILE A 32 4.67 -13.02 6.73
CA ILE A 32 5.48 -12.19 7.62
C ILE A 32 6.69 -13.01 8.02
N ALA A 33 7.89 -12.48 7.80
CA ALA A 33 9.14 -13.16 8.11
C ALA A 33 9.39 -13.23 9.64
N PRO A 34 10.19 -14.19 10.13
CA PRO A 34 10.40 -14.38 11.56
C PRO A 34 11.00 -13.18 12.31
N ASP A 35 11.76 -12.34 11.62
CA ASP A 35 12.35 -11.11 12.17
C ASP A 35 11.31 -10.04 12.55
N CYS A 36 10.05 -10.25 12.17
CA CYS A 36 8.91 -9.43 12.56
C CYS A 36 8.18 -9.88 13.83
N ALA A 37 8.63 -10.95 14.50
CA ALA A 37 7.89 -11.56 15.62
C ALA A 37 7.55 -10.59 16.78
N VAL A 38 8.33 -9.52 16.95
CA VAL A 38 8.12 -8.49 18.00
C VAL A 38 7.14 -7.39 17.59
N PHE A 39 6.61 -7.43 16.37
CA PHE A 39 5.70 -6.42 15.78
C PHE A 39 4.35 -7.05 15.40
N PRO A 40 3.50 -7.41 16.38
CA PRO A 40 2.23 -8.09 16.12
C PRO A 40 1.25 -7.28 15.27
N GLN A 41 1.41 -5.95 15.22
CA GLN A 41 0.54 -5.04 14.47
C GLN A 41 0.64 -5.16 12.94
N ILE A 42 1.66 -5.84 12.40
CA ILE A 42 1.92 -5.87 10.95
C ILE A 42 0.82 -6.61 10.20
N SER A 43 0.32 -7.72 10.74
CA SER A 43 -0.75 -8.50 10.10
C SER A 43 -2.04 -7.68 9.97
N GLU A 44 -2.40 -6.94 11.01
CA GLU A 44 -3.53 -6.01 11.00
C GLU A 44 -3.31 -4.87 10.01
N ALA A 45 -2.14 -4.23 10.04
CA ALA A 45 -1.81 -3.12 9.16
C ALA A 45 -1.76 -3.51 7.67
N MET A 46 -1.25 -4.71 7.35
CA MET A 46 -1.27 -5.27 5.98
C MET A 46 -2.70 -5.58 5.54
N THR A 47 -3.50 -6.19 6.41
CA THR A 47 -4.93 -6.42 6.13
C THR A 47 -5.67 -5.11 5.87
N GLU A 48 -5.37 -4.06 6.66
CA GLU A 48 -5.94 -2.74 6.44
C GLU A 48 -5.44 -2.05 5.16
N ALA A 49 -4.16 -2.20 4.80
CA ALA A 49 -3.60 -1.73 3.53
C ALA A 49 -4.34 -2.33 2.33
N LEU A 50 -4.67 -3.62 2.39
CA LEU A 50 -5.47 -4.30 1.36
C LEU A 50 -6.93 -3.81 1.36
N ASN A 51 -7.52 -3.57 2.53
CA ASN A 51 -8.85 -2.97 2.63
C ASN A 51 -8.88 -1.54 2.05
N LEU A 52 -7.83 -0.75 2.25
CA LEU A 52 -7.64 0.57 1.65
C LEU A 52 -7.66 0.45 0.11
N ALA A 53 -6.85 -0.45 -0.46
CA ALA A 53 -6.80 -0.68 -1.90
C ALA A 53 -8.14 -1.17 -2.48
N ILE A 54 -8.79 -2.16 -1.84
CA ILE A 54 -10.11 -2.67 -2.25
C ILE A 54 -11.16 -1.56 -2.22
N TYR A 55 -11.20 -0.80 -1.13
CA TYR A 55 -12.15 0.30 -1.00
C TYR A 55 -11.89 1.38 -2.05
N ALA A 56 -10.62 1.73 -2.29
CA ALA A 56 -10.24 2.73 -3.28
C ALA A 56 -10.57 2.29 -4.71
N LYS A 57 -10.34 1.01 -5.06
CA LYS A 57 -10.81 0.41 -6.32
C LYS A 57 -12.32 0.54 -6.48
N LEU A 58 -13.09 0.18 -5.45
CA LEU A 58 -14.55 0.28 -5.48
C LEU A 58 -15.00 1.75 -5.57
N ARG A 59 -14.34 2.66 -4.86
CA ARG A 59 -14.57 4.11 -4.94
C ARG A 59 -14.23 4.68 -6.31
N ALA A 60 -13.27 4.09 -7.03
CA ALA A 60 -12.91 4.50 -8.40
C ALA A 60 -14.05 4.23 -9.42
N VAL A 61 -14.92 3.26 -9.16
CA VAL A 61 -15.99 2.86 -10.11
C VAL A 61 -17.41 3.13 -9.63
N ASN A 62 -17.60 3.38 -8.33
CA ASN A 62 -18.91 3.60 -7.73
C ASN A 62 -19.12 5.05 -7.29
N GLY A 63 -20.37 5.49 -7.25
CA GLY A 63 -20.77 6.74 -6.60
C GLY A 63 -20.72 6.67 -5.07
N PRO A 64 -21.13 7.76 -4.38
CA PRO A 64 -21.40 9.10 -4.91
C PRO A 64 -20.12 9.79 -5.43
N PRO A 65 -20.23 10.95 -6.14
CA PRO A 65 -19.09 11.77 -6.57
C PRO A 65 -18.01 11.94 -5.51
N ARG A 66 -16.74 12.05 -5.93
CA ARG A 66 -15.66 12.36 -4.98
C ARG A 66 -15.68 13.86 -4.76
N LEU A 67 -15.50 14.26 -3.51
CA LEU A 67 -15.52 15.64 -3.10
C LEU A 67 -14.12 16.02 -2.62
N GLY A 68 -13.73 17.26 -2.88
CA GLY A 68 -12.43 17.77 -2.51
C GLY A 68 -11.57 18.06 -3.73
N THR A 69 -10.27 17.86 -3.56
CA THR A 69 -9.24 18.03 -4.58
C THR A 69 -8.17 16.94 -4.51
N SER A 70 -8.42 15.79 -3.86
CA SER A 70 -7.42 14.73 -3.70
C SER A 70 -6.89 14.20 -5.05
N MET A 71 -7.75 13.95 -6.04
CA MET A 71 -7.28 13.51 -7.35
C MET A 71 -6.53 14.61 -8.10
N VAL A 72 -7.02 15.83 -8.01
CA VAL A 72 -6.37 17.00 -8.63
C VAL A 72 -4.97 17.20 -8.03
N ASP A 73 -4.86 17.08 -6.70
CA ASP A 73 -3.64 17.36 -5.97
C ASP A 73 -2.63 16.22 -6.09
N LEU A 74 -3.10 14.97 -6.03
CA LEU A 74 -2.22 13.79 -5.94
C LEU A 74 -1.92 13.14 -7.28
N LEU A 75 -2.81 13.26 -8.27
CA LEU A 75 -2.67 12.63 -9.60
C LEU A 75 -2.70 13.64 -10.76
N ALA A 76 -2.78 14.95 -10.46
CA ALA A 76 -2.99 16.01 -11.44
C ALA A 76 -4.22 15.77 -12.34
N ALA A 77 -5.27 15.16 -11.80
CA ALA A 77 -6.53 14.99 -12.53
C ALA A 77 -7.17 16.36 -12.83
N PRO A 78 -7.90 16.51 -13.95
CA PRO A 78 -8.67 17.73 -14.23
C PRO A 78 -9.71 18.06 -13.15
N ASN A 79 -10.30 17.04 -12.52
CA ASN A 79 -11.25 17.15 -11.40
C ASN A 79 -11.40 15.80 -10.68
N GLU A 80 -12.21 15.77 -9.62
CA GLU A 80 -12.45 14.59 -8.76
C GLU A 80 -13.29 13.47 -9.40
N ASP A 81 -13.92 13.72 -10.54
CA ASP A 81 -14.73 12.73 -11.27
C ASP A 81 -14.23 12.50 -12.71
N ASP A 82 -12.96 12.83 -12.97
CA ASP A 82 -12.30 12.59 -14.25
C ASP A 82 -12.26 11.09 -14.59
N THR A 83 -13.00 10.68 -15.62
CA THR A 83 -13.25 9.25 -15.91
C THR A 83 -11.96 8.48 -16.20
N ASP A 84 -11.03 9.07 -16.95
CA ASP A 84 -9.80 8.39 -17.35
C ASP A 84 -8.87 8.18 -16.15
N THR A 85 -8.70 9.21 -15.30
CA THR A 85 -7.88 9.08 -14.09
C THR A 85 -8.48 8.08 -13.10
N LEU A 86 -9.81 7.95 -13.05
CA LEU A 86 -10.48 6.97 -12.21
C LEU A 86 -10.31 5.54 -12.69
N VAL A 87 -10.44 5.31 -13.99
CA VAL A 87 -10.17 4.00 -14.59
C VAL A 87 -8.72 3.61 -14.31
N PHE A 88 -7.79 4.55 -14.52
CA PHE A 88 -6.37 4.36 -14.22
C PHE A 88 -6.13 4.02 -12.75
N ALA A 89 -6.70 4.78 -11.82
CA ALA A 89 -6.53 4.53 -10.39
C ALA A 89 -7.15 3.20 -9.95
N GLY A 90 -8.34 2.89 -10.44
CA GLY A 90 -9.00 1.60 -10.19
C GLY A 90 -8.15 0.41 -10.65
N LYS A 91 -7.48 0.53 -11.81
CA LYS A 91 -6.57 -0.49 -12.34
C LYS A 91 -5.36 -0.70 -11.42
N TRP A 92 -4.74 0.38 -10.96
CA TRP A 92 -3.58 0.28 -10.05
C TRP A 92 -3.92 -0.36 -8.71
N TYR A 93 -5.04 0.02 -8.10
CA TYR A 93 -5.48 -0.65 -6.87
C TYR A 93 -5.84 -2.12 -7.12
N GLN A 94 -6.40 -2.47 -8.28
CA GLN A 94 -6.60 -3.87 -8.65
C GLN A 94 -5.27 -4.62 -8.76
N ASN A 95 -4.23 -4.00 -9.31
CA ASN A 95 -2.91 -4.60 -9.42
C ASN A 95 -2.28 -4.88 -8.05
N VAL A 96 -2.45 -3.97 -7.07
CA VAL A 96 -2.05 -4.21 -5.66
C VAL A 96 -2.72 -5.47 -5.12
N ILE A 97 -4.04 -5.58 -5.28
CA ILE A 97 -4.83 -6.72 -4.80
C ILE A 97 -4.36 -8.01 -5.46
N ASN A 98 -4.11 -7.97 -6.78
CA ASN A 98 -3.63 -9.12 -7.54
C ASN A 98 -2.24 -9.58 -7.07
N ALA A 99 -1.30 -8.63 -6.86
CA ALA A 99 0.04 -8.96 -6.41
C ALA A 99 0.02 -9.59 -5.00
N ALA A 100 -0.81 -9.06 -4.10
CA ALA A 100 -1.02 -9.62 -2.77
C ALA A 100 -1.85 -10.92 -2.76
N SER A 101 -2.37 -11.37 -3.91
CA SER A 101 -3.09 -12.64 -4.07
C SER A 101 -2.22 -13.78 -4.63
N VAL A 102 -0.96 -13.50 -4.99
CA VAL A 102 -0.04 -14.51 -5.53
C VAL A 102 0.35 -15.48 -4.40
N PRO A 103 0.10 -16.79 -4.52
CA PRO A 103 0.39 -17.73 -3.44
C PRO A 103 1.88 -17.86 -3.12
N SER A 104 2.18 -18.15 -1.85
CA SER A 104 3.53 -18.57 -1.42
C SER A 104 3.97 -19.85 -2.18
N PRO A 105 5.26 -19.99 -2.54
CA PRO A 105 6.39 -19.11 -2.23
C PRO A 105 6.53 -17.90 -3.17
N GLY A 106 5.75 -17.76 -4.24
CA GLY A 106 5.92 -16.66 -5.21
C GLY A 106 5.31 -15.31 -4.78
N GLY A 107 4.66 -15.27 -3.61
CA GLY A 107 3.93 -14.10 -3.11
C GLY A 107 4.80 -13.03 -2.46
N ILE A 108 4.14 -12.22 -1.63
CA ILE A 108 4.78 -11.13 -0.88
C ILE A 108 5.34 -11.66 0.44
N VAL A 109 6.56 -11.25 0.80
CA VAL A 109 7.16 -11.47 2.13
C VAL A 109 7.45 -10.13 2.78
N ILE A 110 6.99 -9.93 4.02
CA ILE A 110 7.28 -8.74 4.81
C ILE A 110 8.40 -9.04 5.80
N HIS A 111 9.51 -8.31 5.70
CA HIS A 111 10.60 -8.28 6.68
C HIS A 111 10.54 -7.01 7.53
N CYS A 112 11.14 -7.06 8.71
CA CYS A 112 11.16 -5.97 9.69
C CYS A 112 12.57 -5.47 10.02
N SER A 113 13.57 -6.21 9.59
CA SER A 113 14.98 -5.88 9.70
C SER A 113 15.68 -6.24 8.39
N ASP A 114 16.74 -5.52 8.09
CA ASP A 114 17.62 -5.77 6.94
C ASP A 114 18.76 -6.74 7.27
N ASN A 115 18.66 -7.52 8.35
CA ASN A 115 19.69 -8.48 8.75
C ASN A 115 19.94 -9.60 7.71
N HIS A 116 18.96 -9.91 6.86
CA HIS A 116 19.11 -10.84 5.74
C HIS A 116 19.87 -10.22 4.55
N LEU A 117 20.04 -8.89 4.55
CA LEU A 117 20.79 -8.16 3.56
C LEU A 117 22.24 -7.96 3.99
N THR A 118 23.17 -8.32 3.10
CA THR A 118 24.61 -8.10 3.33
C THR A 118 25.13 -7.00 2.42
N PRO A 119 25.75 -5.94 2.98
CA PRO A 119 26.27 -4.85 2.16
C PRO A 119 27.43 -5.32 1.29
N ILE A 120 27.42 -4.91 0.03
CA ILE A 120 28.53 -5.14 -0.92
C ILE A 120 29.10 -3.85 -1.49
N ASP A 121 28.28 -2.78 -1.54
CA ASP A 121 28.72 -1.43 -1.87
C ASP A 121 27.77 -0.42 -1.22
N LEU A 122 28.17 0.08 -0.05
CA LEU A 122 27.37 1.02 0.75
C LEU A 122 27.17 2.38 0.07
N ALA A 123 28.18 2.86 -0.68
CA ALA A 123 28.09 4.13 -1.40
C ALA A 123 26.97 4.08 -2.46
N ASN A 124 26.76 2.90 -3.06
CA ASN A 124 25.68 2.67 -4.00
C ASN A 124 24.44 2.01 -3.41
N ARG A 125 24.37 1.85 -2.08
CA ARG A 125 23.25 1.19 -1.38
C ARG A 125 22.96 -0.19 -1.98
N LYS A 126 24.02 -0.95 -2.29
CA LYS A 126 23.96 -2.25 -2.94
C LYS A 126 24.18 -3.35 -1.91
N TYR A 127 23.26 -4.31 -1.87
CA TYR A 127 23.24 -5.40 -0.91
C TYR A 127 23.01 -6.74 -1.63
N ILE A 128 23.32 -7.84 -0.94
CA ILE A 128 22.97 -9.21 -1.33
C ILE A 128 21.90 -9.73 -0.37
N ASP A 129 20.78 -10.21 -0.90
CA ASP A 129 19.78 -10.96 -0.14
C ASP A 129 20.22 -12.44 -0.05
N LYS A 130 20.74 -12.84 1.12
CA LYS A 130 21.30 -14.17 1.35
C LYS A 130 20.23 -15.26 1.40
N GLU A 131 18.99 -14.91 1.72
CA GLU A 131 17.88 -15.86 1.84
C GLU A 131 17.25 -16.19 0.48
N ARG A 132 17.59 -15.40 -0.56
CA ARG A 132 16.97 -15.47 -1.90
C ARG A 132 18.03 -15.53 -3.00
N ASP A 133 18.76 -16.65 -3.03
CA ASP A 133 19.76 -17.00 -4.05
C ASP A 133 20.91 -15.99 -4.22
N ASN A 134 21.27 -15.27 -3.14
CA ASN A 134 22.27 -14.20 -3.18
C ASN A 134 21.94 -13.11 -4.23
N THR A 135 20.66 -12.81 -4.42
CA THR A 135 20.21 -11.79 -5.38
C THR A 135 20.75 -10.42 -4.97
N VAL A 136 21.27 -9.67 -5.95
CA VAL A 136 21.69 -8.28 -5.74
C VAL A 136 20.48 -7.37 -5.67
N VAL A 137 20.39 -6.57 -4.62
CA VAL A 137 19.31 -5.62 -4.38
C VAL A 137 19.87 -4.23 -4.13
N PHE A 138 19.06 -3.21 -4.44
CA PHE A 138 19.42 -1.81 -4.24
C PHE A 138 18.44 -1.17 -3.27
N GLY A 139 18.96 -0.63 -2.16
CA GLY A 139 18.16 0.17 -1.25
C GLY A 139 17.89 1.58 -1.82
N PRO A 140 16.77 2.23 -1.47
CA PRO A 140 16.43 3.58 -1.94
C PRO A 140 17.51 4.62 -1.61
N LYS A 141 17.80 5.54 -2.53
CA LYS A 141 18.73 6.66 -2.31
C LYS A 141 17.92 7.95 -2.12
N VAL A 142 18.05 8.59 -0.96
CA VAL A 142 17.41 9.90 -0.69
C VAL A 142 18.45 11.00 -0.87
N ALA A 143 18.20 11.93 -1.78
CA ALA A 143 19.10 13.04 -2.05
C ALA A 143 19.40 13.85 -0.78
N GLY A 144 20.67 14.23 -0.57
CA GLY A 144 21.10 14.99 0.60
C GLY A 144 21.24 14.18 1.90
N THR A 145 20.96 12.87 1.88
CA THR A 145 21.18 11.99 3.04
C THR A 145 22.50 11.25 2.93
N LYS A 146 23.17 11.03 4.07
CA LYS A 146 24.37 10.19 4.13
C LYS A 146 23.93 8.72 4.15
N PRO A 147 24.51 7.84 3.32
CA PRO A 147 24.30 6.40 3.43
C PRO A 147 24.67 5.91 4.83
N THR A 148 23.89 4.98 5.36
CA THR A 148 24.21 4.23 6.57
C THR A 148 24.83 2.88 6.21
N ASP A 149 25.40 2.20 7.21
CA ASP A 149 26.03 0.88 7.05
C ASP A 149 25.02 -0.26 6.78
N ASN A 150 23.74 0.08 6.67
CA ASN A 150 22.63 -0.84 6.51
C ASN A 150 21.57 -0.27 5.54
N ALA A 151 20.62 -1.09 5.09
CA ALA A 151 19.60 -0.71 4.12
C ALA A 151 18.48 0.14 4.73
N CYS A 152 18.20 -0.02 6.03
CA CYS A 152 17.10 0.63 6.73
C CYS A 152 17.45 1.89 7.54
N GLY A 153 18.73 2.30 7.53
CA GLY A 153 19.17 3.46 8.30
C GLY A 153 18.81 4.83 7.70
N GLY A 154 19.07 5.86 8.50
CA GLY A 154 18.83 7.25 8.13
C GLY A 154 17.35 7.62 8.20
N VAL A 155 16.77 8.00 7.07
CA VAL A 155 15.37 8.47 6.94
C VAL A 155 14.47 7.45 6.23
N ILE A 156 14.99 6.27 5.88
CA ILE A 156 14.25 5.24 5.15
C ILE A 156 13.22 4.63 6.08
N LYS A 157 11.95 4.68 5.67
CA LYS A 157 10.83 4.13 6.45
C LYS A 157 10.57 2.67 6.11
N ALA A 158 10.54 2.38 4.82
CA ALA A 158 10.37 1.07 4.25
C ALA A 158 10.90 1.11 2.80
N PHE A 159 10.99 -0.07 2.17
CA PHE A 159 11.13 -0.19 0.72
C PHE A 159 10.74 -1.58 0.24
N ALA A 160 10.33 -1.70 -1.02
CA ALA A 160 10.08 -2.97 -1.68
C ALA A 160 11.16 -3.34 -2.70
N TYR A 161 11.41 -4.63 -2.90
CA TYR A 161 12.29 -5.14 -3.96
C TYR A 161 11.89 -6.57 -4.38
N SER A 162 12.40 -7.03 -5.52
CA SER A 162 12.19 -8.39 -6.03
C SER A 162 13.47 -9.22 -5.87
N ALA A 163 13.35 -10.43 -5.31
CA ALA A 163 14.48 -11.36 -5.17
C ALA A 163 13.98 -12.81 -5.12
N GLY A 164 14.73 -13.74 -5.73
CA GLY A 164 14.38 -15.18 -5.70
C GLY A 164 12.97 -15.52 -6.20
N GLY A 165 12.41 -14.71 -7.12
CA GLY A 165 11.03 -14.88 -7.60
C GLY A 165 9.93 -14.42 -6.64
N GLN A 166 10.29 -13.77 -5.52
CA GLN A 166 9.38 -13.19 -4.53
C GLN A 166 9.39 -11.67 -4.58
N GLN A 167 8.33 -11.06 -4.04
CA GLN A 167 8.29 -9.63 -3.74
C GLN A 167 8.53 -9.44 -2.24
N VAL A 168 9.54 -8.65 -1.90
CA VAL A 168 9.91 -8.38 -0.51
C VAL A 168 9.55 -6.95 -0.17
N ILE A 169 8.83 -6.77 0.93
CA ILE A 169 8.63 -5.46 1.56
C ILE A 169 9.44 -5.46 2.85
N LEU A 170 10.33 -4.50 3.00
CA LEU A 170 11.13 -4.33 4.20
C LEU A 170 10.63 -3.10 4.97
N LEU A 171 9.96 -3.34 6.10
CA LEU A 171 9.50 -2.31 7.04
C LEU A 171 10.60 -2.02 8.05
N CYS A 172 11.28 -0.87 7.94
CA CYS A 172 12.45 -0.61 8.75
C CYS A 172 12.09 -0.42 10.24
N SER A 173 12.82 -1.12 11.12
CA SER A 173 12.66 -1.05 12.59
C SER A 173 13.93 -0.67 13.34
N ASP A 174 15.08 -0.75 12.70
CA ASP A 174 16.41 -0.44 13.24
C ASP A 174 16.61 1.06 13.54
N SER A 175 15.95 1.95 12.78
CA SER A 175 16.02 3.41 12.94
C SER A 175 14.75 4.01 13.54
N VAL A 176 14.86 5.13 14.27
CA VAL A 176 13.69 5.88 14.80
C VAL A 176 12.81 6.46 13.69
N ALA A 177 13.36 6.61 12.48
CA ALA A 177 12.61 7.03 11.30
C ALA A 177 11.84 5.87 10.65
N GLY A 178 12.26 4.62 10.88
CA GLY A 178 11.65 3.41 10.33
C GLY A 178 10.15 3.33 10.55
N ALA A 179 9.41 2.74 9.60
CA ALA A 179 7.95 2.69 9.60
C ALA A 179 7.40 2.11 10.91
N LEU A 180 8.04 1.09 11.47
CA LEU A 180 7.57 0.42 12.68
C LEU A 180 7.70 1.25 13.96
N LYS A 181 8.52 2.32 13.93
CA LYS A 181 8.71 3.25 15.05
C LYS A 181 8.07 4.62 14.83
N SER A 182 7.96 5.07 13.58
CA SER A 182 7.47 6.41 13.24
C SER A 182 5.99 6.46 12.84
N SER A 183 5.39 5.33 12.48
CA SER A 183 3.97 5.25 12.13
C SER A 183 3.07 5.12 13.36
N PHE A 184 1.81 5.55 13.22
CA PHE A 184 0.76 5.20 14.17
C PHE A 184 0.57 3.69 14.19
N SER A 185 0.54 3.13 15.41
CA SER A 185 0.41 1.70 15.65
C SER A 185 -1.03 1.20 15.62
N TYR A 186 -2.01 2.11 15.56
CA TYR A 186 -3.43 1.79 15.48
C TYR A 186 -3.95 2.00 14.05
N PRO A 187 -5.04 1.31 13.66
CA PRO A 187 -5.54 1.32 12.28
C PRO A 187 -6.24 2.63 11.89
N ILE A 188 -6.15 3.02 10.61
CA ILE A 188 -6.86 4.20 10.05
C ILE A 188 -8.39 4.02 10.09
N SER A 189 -8.88 2.79 10.16
CA SER A 189 -10.30 2.47 10.33
C SER A 189 -10.88 3.05 11.63
N ASN A 190 -10.06 3.33 12.65
CA ASN A 190 -10.49 4.10 13.81
C ASN A 190 -10.99 5.49 13.39
N TRP A 191 -10.26 6.17 12.50
CA TRP A 191 -10.64 7.50 11.98
C TRP A 191 -11.89 7.48 11.10
N ARG A 192 -12.29 6.31 10.56
CA ARG A 192 -13.59 6.17 9.87
C ARG A 192 -14.77 6.31 10.81
N ALA A 193 -14.62 5.77 12.03
CA ALA A 193 -15.67 5.73 13.04
C ALA A 193 -15.66 6.97 13.94
N GLU A 194 -14.52 7.63 14.07
CA GLU A 194 -14.30 8.80 14.91
C GLU A 194 -15.26 9.97 14.60
N GLY A 195 -15.38 10.83 15.62
CA GLY A 195 -16.07 12.12 15.55
C GLY A 195 -15.36 13.08 14.60
N ASN A 196 -15.42 14.39 14.87
CA ASN A 196 -14.89 15.40 13.95
C ASN A 196 -13.35 15.35 13.83
N LEU A 197 -12.83 14.75 12.76
CA LEU A 197 -11.38 14.66 12.50
C LEU A 197 -10.69 16.03 12.39
N LYS A 198 -11.44 17.10 12.11
CA LYS A 198 -10.89 18.47 12.04
C LYS A 198 -10.37 18.98 13.39
N ASP A 199 -10.69 18.31 14.49
CA ASP A 199 -10.26 18.69 15.83
C ASP A 199 -9.00 17.93 16.28
N TYR A 200 -8.56 16.93 15.50
CA TYR A 200 -7.36 16.15 15.81
C TYR A 200 -6.10 16.89 15.40
N THR A 201 -5.19 17.10 16.35
CA THR A 201 -3.94 17.85 16.13
C THR A 201 -3.15 17.39 14.91
N PRO A 202 -2.93 16.08 14.65
CA PRO A 202 -2.23 15.66 13.44
C PRO A 202 -2.94 16.11 12.15
N VAL A 203 -4.28 16.05 12.10
CA VAL A 203 -5.07 16.47 10.94
C VAL A 203 -5.04 17.98 10.75
N VAL A 204 -5.08 18.75 11.84
CA VAL A 204 -4.99 20.23 11.79
C VAL A 204 -3.63 20.67 11.26
N ASP A 205 -2.56 20.10 11.82
CA ASP A 205 -1.19 20.55 11.58
C ASP A 205 -0.63 20.05 10.24
N LYS A 206 -0.97 18.81 9.87
CA LYS A 206 -0.39 18.12 8.71
C LYS A 206 -1.39 17.91 7.57
N GLY A 207 -2.69 18.11 7.81
CA GLY A 207 -3.70 17.87 6.80
C GLY A 207 -3.65 16.43 6.29
N LEU A 208 -3.65 16.29 4.97
CA LEU A 208 -3.61 15.00 4.29
C LEU A 208 -2.37 14.16 4.66
N ASP A 209 -1.24 14.81 4.99
CA ASP A 209 -0.02 14.09 5.40
C ASP A 209 -0.18 13.32 6.70
N ALA A 210 -1.18 13.65 7.52
CA ALA A 210 -1.52 12.87 8.70
C ALA A 210 -1.95 11.44 8.34
N LEU A 211 -2.52 11.23 7.14
CA LEU A 211 -2.90 9.90 6.65
C LEU A 211 -1.69 9.05 6.29
N GLY A 212 -0.61 9.67 5.78
CA GLY A 212 0.66 8.98 5.51
C GLY A 212 1.41 8.54 6.77
N MET A 213 0.92 8.88 7.96
CA MET A 213 1.51 8.46 9.24
C MET A 213 1.03 7.08 9.68
N PHE A 214 0.02 6.48 9.06
CA PHE A 214 -0.45 5.14 9.42
C PHE A 214 0.45 4.05 8.84
N LEU A 215 0.67 2.97 9.61
CA LEU A 215 1.47 1.84 9.13
C LEU A 215 0.81 1.17 7.90
N SER A 216 -0.51 1.08 7.87
CA SER A 216 -1.28 0.54 6.74
C SER A 216 -1.12 1.39 5.47
N THR A 217 -1.06 2.71 5.58
CA THR A 217 -0.80 3.60 4.44
C THR A 217 0.64 3.46 3.94
N MET A 218 1.61 3.29 4.85
CA MET A 218 3.01 2.99 4.47
C MET A 218 3.15 1.63 3.79
N ILE A 219 2.49 0.59 4.30
CA ILE A 219 2.46 -0.72 3.65
C ILE A 219 1.81 -0.61 2.27
N LEU A 220 0.72 0.16 2.14
CA LEU A 220 0.08 0.38 0.84
C LEU A 220 1.00 1.10 -0.15
N HIS A 221 1.76 2.10 0.30
CA HIS A 221 2.80 2.73 -0.52
C HIS A 221 3.77 1.68 -1.08
N GLU A 222 4.31 0.80 -0.23
CA GLU A 222 5.20 -0.27 -0.68
C GLU A 222 4.52 -1.29 -1.60
N LEU A 223 3.23 -1.58 -1.34
CA LEU A 223 2.44 -2.43 -2.23
C LEU A 223 2.22 -1.82 -3.61
N MET A 224 2.18 -0.50 -3.75
CA MET A 224 2.16 0.12 -5.08
C MET A 224 3.44 -0.23 -5.84
N HIS A 225 4.61 -0.21 -5.17
CA HIS A 225 5.85 -0.69 -5.81
C HIS A 225 5.77 -2.15 -6.24
N VAL A 226 5.03 -2.99 -5.52
CA VAL A 226 4.82 -4.39 -5.85
C VAL A 226 3.71 -4.61 -6.91
N ALA A 227 2.81 -3.66 -7.13
CA ALA A 227 1.67 -3.80 -8.04
C ALA A 227 2.05 -3.76 -9.53
N SER A 228 3.15 -3.08 -9.87
CA SER A 228 3.59 -2.84 -11.26
C SER A 228 3.93 -4.10 -12.07
N PHE A 229 4.01 -5.27 -11.41
CA PHE A 229 4.24 -6.56 -12.05
C PHE A 229 3.07 -7.08 -12.90
N VAL A 230 1.83 -6.61 -12.66
CA VAL A 230 0.62 -7.13 -13.32
C VAL A 230 0.37 -6.51 -14.70
N GLU A 231 0.84 -5.29 -14.97
CA GLU A 231 0.60 -4.63 -16.27
C GLU A 231 1.42 -5.22 -17.42
N GLN A 232 2.54 -5.88 -17.16
CA GLN A 232 3.52 -6.16 -18.22
C GLN A 232 3.40 -7.52 -18.90
N ASN A 233 2.64 -8.49 -18.37
CA ASN A 233 2.43 -9.85 -18.97
C ASN A 233 3.67 -10.50 -19.63
N LYS A 234 4.87 -10.14 -19.16
CA LYS A 234 6.17 -10.59 -19.66
C LYS A 234 7.06 -10.78 -18.43
N ALA A 235 7.40 -12.04 -18.19
CA ALA A 235 8.36 -12.55 -17.20
C ALA A 235 8.89 -11.49 -16.22
N LEU A 236 8.25 -11.40 -15.03
CA LEU A 236 8.73 -10.75 -13.80
C LEU A 236 9.92 -9.79 -14.04
N GLN A 237 9.71 -8.74 -14.82
CA GLN A 237 10.65 -7.64 -14.81
C GLN A 237 10.40 -6.93 -13.48
N PRO A 238 11.41 -6.69 -12.64
CA PRO A 238 11.25 -5.95 -11.40
C PRO A 238 10.76 -4.54 -11.73
N ALA A 239 9.45 -4.38 -11.79
CA ALA A 239 8.84 -3.08 -11.85
C ALA A 239 8.48 -2.77 -10.40
N GLN A 240 9.37 -2.03 -9.73
CA GLN A 240 8.94 -1.09 -8.71
C GLN A 240 8.11 -0.01 -9.44
N PHE A 241 7.04 0.52 -8.86
CA PHE A 241 6.64 1.92 -9.14
C PHE A 241 7.95 2.70 -9.16
N PRO A 242 8.28 3.38 -10.27
CA PRO A 242 9.68 3.56 -10.54
C PRO A 242 10.22 4.55 -9.50
N ALA A 243 11.23 4.12 -8.73
CA ALA A 243 11.92 4.98 -7.76
C ALA A 243 12.48 6.24 -8.43
N ILE A 244 12.59 6.20 -9.77
CA ILE A 244 12.80 7.32 -10.67
C ILE A 244 11.53 7.52 -11.52
N LEU A 245 10.86 8.65 -11.36
CA LEU A 245 9.66 8.99 -12.10
C LEU A 245 9.95 9.17 -13.61
N PRO A 246 8.96 8.89 -14.50
CA PRO A 246 9.17 8.78 -15.94
C PRO A 246 9.64 10.07 -16.61
N ASP A 247 9.13 11.23 -16.17
CA ASP A 247 9.49 12.52 -16.72
C ASP A 247 10.65 13.16 -15.93
N LYS A 248 11.53 13.83 -16.68
CA LYS A 248 12.65 14.60 -16.13
C LYS A 248 12.25 16.06 -15.89
N VAL A 249 12.84 16.68 -14.88
CA VAL A 249 12.78 18.14 -14.69
C VAL A 249 14.17 18.72 -14.95
N GLN A 250 14.26 19.64 -15.90
CA GLN A 250 15.52 20.26 -16.31
C GLN A 250 16.62 19.27 -16.75
N GLY A 251 16.22 18.14 -17.33
CA GLY A 251 17.15 17.09 -17.79
C GLY A 251 17.59 16.10 -16.71
N GLU A 252 17.19 16.32 -15.45
CA GLU A 252 17.49 15.45 -14.32
C GLU A 252 16.36 14.47 -14.03
N ALA A 253 16.73 13.26 -13.62
CA ALA A 253 15.80 12.25 -13.14
C ALA A 253 15.15 12.72 -11.84
N ILE A 254 13.85 12.46 -11.69
CA ILE A 254 13.11 12.82 -10.48
C ILE A 254 12.93 11.56 -9.65
N GLY A 255 13.36 11.58 -8.40
CA GLY A 255 13.06 10.50 -7.47
C GLY A 255 11.58 10.49 -7.10
N GLU A 256 11.16 9.45 -6.38
CA GLU A 256 9.85 9.45 -5.75
C GLU A 256 9.59 10.71 -4.91
N ILE A 257 8.34 11.20 -4.94
CA ILE A 257 7.90 12.43 -4.27
C ILE A 257 6.97 12.06 -3.13
N TYR A 258 7.33 12.47 -1.91
CA TYR A 258 6.59 12.16 -0.70
C TYR A 258 5.85 13.39 -0.18
N GLN A 259 4.71 13.16 0.47
CA GLN A 259 3.88 14.16 1.15
C GLN A 259 3.14 15.11 0.20
N TYR A 260 2.04 15.65 0.68
CA TYR A 260 1.09 16.48 -0.04
C TYR A 260 1.75 17.69 -0.70
N SER A 261 2.56 18.45 0.06
CA SER A 261 3.09 19.72 -0.46
C SER A 261 4.06 19.52 -1.62
N PRO A 262 5.05 18.59 -1.54
CA PRO A 262 5.89 18.26 -2.68
C PRO A 262 5.12 17.65 -3.86
N ILE A 263 4.14 16.77 -3.61
CA ILE A 263 3.34 16.11 -4.66
C ILE A 263 2.51 17.15 -5.43
N SER A 264 1.72 17.95 -4.72
CA SER A 264 0.77 18.89 -5.32
C SER A 264 1.41 20.22 -5.76
N GLY A 265 2.61 20.52 -5.25
CA GLY A 265 3.22 21.85 -5.34
C GLY A 265 2.41 22.94 -4.60
N LYS A 266 1.44 22.57 -3.76
CA LYS A 266 0.57 23.49 -3.01
C LYS A 266 0.98 23.57 -1.56
N LYS A 267 0.77 24.74 -0.95
CA LYS A 267 0.76 24.87 0.51
C LYS A 267 -0.57 24.37 1.06
N LEU A 268 -0.54 23.67 2.19
CA LEU A 268 -1.73 23.17 2.87
C LEU A 268 -2.82 24.25 3.03
N GLY A 269 -4.00 24.01 2.43
CA GLY A 269 -5.16 24.88 2.43
C GLY A 269 -5.19 25.96 1.34
N PHE A 270 -4.17 26.05 0.49
CA PHE A 270 -4.08 27.01 -0.61
C PHE A 270 -4.30 26.31 -1.94
N SER A 271 -5.11 26.91 -2.82
CA SER A 271 -5.41 26.34 -4.13
C SER A 271 -4.31 26.52 -5.17
N THR A 272 -3.41 27.48 -4.96
CA THR A 272 -2.35 27.83 -5.90
C THR A 272 -1.17 26.88 -5.75
N SER A 273 -0.72 26.30 -6.87
CA SER A 273 0.51 25.50 -6.93
C SER A 273 1.69 26.36 -7.39
N SER A 274 2.87 26.14 -6.82
CA SER A 274 4.13 26.78 -7.21
C SER A 274 5.05 25.88 -8.03
N GLY A 275 4.58 24.70 -8.45
CA GLY A 275 5.39 23.74 -9.21
C GLY A 275 4.98 22.29 -8.99
N GLN A 276 3.73 21.95 -9.30
CA GLN A 276 3.28 20.56 -9.29
C GLN A 276 4.09 19.75 -10.30
N SER A 277 4.41 18.49 -9.95
CA SER A 277 4.98 17.54 -10.91
C SER A 277 3.97 17.24 -12.02
N THR A 278 4.44 16.68 -13.14
CA THR A 278 3.57 16.33 -14.27
C THR A 278 2.56 15.25 -13.88
N ALA A 279 1.43 15.18 -14.59
CA ALA A 279 0.46 14.12 -14.40
C ALA A 279 1.08 12.74 -14.57
N ASN A 280 1.96 12.55 -15.57
CA ASN A 280 2.65 11.29 -15.79
C ASN A 280 3.50 10.88 -14.58
N ASN A 281 4.24 11.81 -13.98
CA ASN A 281 5.01 11.53 -12.78
C ASN A 281 4.14 11.20 -11.57
N LEU A 282 3.09 11.99 -11.31
CA LEU A 282 2.21 11.77 -10.17
C LEU A 282 1.40 10.47 -10.28
N GLN A 283 1.03 10.08 -11.50
CA GLN A 283 0.40 8.81 -11.82
C GLN A 283 1.36 7.61 -11.75
N HIS A 284 2.66 7.86 -11.57
CA HIS A 284 3.70 6.85 -11.33
C HIS A 284 4.44 7.10 -10.00
N ASN A 285 3.82 7.80 -9.04
CA ASN A 285 4.32 8.04 -7.69
C ASN A 285 3.54 7.20 -6.65
N ALA A 286 4.20 6.35 -5.84
CA ALA A 286 3.46 5.44 -4.95
C ALA A 286 2.75 6.18 -3.81
N ASP A 287 3.38 7.23 -3.27
CA ASP A 287 2.81 8.02 -2.18
C ASP A 287 1.52 8.76 -2.59
N SER A 288 1.43 9.19 -3.86
CA SER A 288 0.21 9.76 -4.42
C SER A 288 -0.99 8.80 -4.31
N PHE A 289 -0.77 7.52 -4.60
CA PHE A 289 -1.82 6.51 -4.52
C PHE A 289 -2.11 6.08 -3.08
N ALA A 290 -1.09 5.91 -2.25
CA ALA A 290 -1.29 5.57 -0.85
C ALA A 290 -2.12 6.64 -0.12
N LEU A 291 -1.77 7.91 -0.32
CA LEU A 291 -2.53 9.04 0.23
C LEU A 291 -3.93 9.16 -0.37
N LEU A 292 -4.11 8.90 -1.67
CA LEU A 292 -5.42 8.93 -2.32
C LEU A 292 -6.34 7.85 -1.75
N ALA A 293 -5.84 6.62 -1.60
CA ALA A 293 -6.60 5.52 -1.01
C ALA A 293 -7.01 5.85 0.43
N ALA A 294 -6.07 6.33 1.24
CA ALA A 294 -6.32 6.73 2.61
C ALA A 294 -7.35 7.88 2.70
N SER A 295 -7.27 8.85 1.78
CA SER A 295 -8.22 9.97 1.73
C SER A 295 -9.64 9.49 1.43
N TRP A 296 -9.77 8.58 0.45
CA TRP A 296 -11.04 8.00 0.05
C TRP A 296 -11.62 7.04 1.10
N TYR A 297 -10.76 6.41 1.90
CA TYR A 297 -11.15 5.49 2.97
C TYR A 297 -11.94 6.16 4.10
N LEU A 298 -12.01 7.49 4.15
CA LEU A 298 -12.69 8.24 5.19
C LEU A 298 -14.01 8.84 4.67
N PRO A 299 -15.11 8.05 4.59
CA PRO A 299 -16.34 8.40 3.84
C PRO A 299 -17.06 9.67 4.29
N ARG A 300 -16.81 10.13 5.53
CA ARG A 300 -17.42 11.34 6.11
C ARG A 300 -16.69 12.62 5.74
N TYR A 301 -15.54 12.51 5.08
CA TYR A 301 -14.62 13.61 4.86
C TYR A 301 -14.28 13.77 3.38
N ALA A 302 -13.92 15.00 3.04
CA ALA A 302 -13.27 15.39 1.80
C ALA A 302 -11.97 16.13 2.16
N TRP A 303 -11.02 16.12 1.24
CA TRP A 303 -9.76 16.84 1.40
C TRP A 303 -9.69 17.93 0.36
N VAL A 304 -9.73 19.19 0.80
CA VAL A 304 -9.73 20.37 -0.07
C VAL A 304 -8.40 21.09 0.12
N ASN A 305 -7.58 21.11 -0.93
CA ASN A 305 -6.21 21.59 -0.91
C ASN A 305 -5.42 21.01 0.28
N GLY A 306 -5.52 19.70 0.47
CA GLY A 306 -4.89 18.98 1.57
C GLY A 306 -5.52 19.16 2.96
N LYS A 307 -6.52 20.04 3.14
CA LYS A 307 -7.21 20.22 4.44
C LYS A 307 -8.47 19.37 4.55
N CYS A 308 -8.69 18.82 5.73
CA CYS A 308 -9.88 18.05 6.03
C CYS A 308 -11.15 18.92 6.06
N ALA A 309 -12.19 18.48 5.37
CA ALA A 309 -13.52 19.08 5.38
C ALA A 309 -14.58 17.98 5.61
N THR A 310 -15.57 18.27 6.45
CA THR A 310 -16.71 17.38 6.69
C THR A 310 -17.71 17.46 5.54
N ILE A 311 -18.20 16.31 5.06
CA ILE A 311 -19.22 16.24 4.02
C ILE A 311 -20.56 15.72 4.57
N GLY A 312 -21.66 16.30 4.11
CA GLY A 312 -23.00 15.93 4.57
C GLY A 312 -23.40 14.51 4.14
N THR A 313 -24.18 13.82 4.97
CA THR A 313 -24.57 12.39 4.80
C THR A 313 -25.00 11.99 3.38
N PRO A 314 -25.81 12.76 2.63
CA PRO A 314 -26.25 12.37 1.29
C PRO A 314 -25.11 12.25 0.26
N ARG A 315 -23.94 12.83 0.56
CA ARG A 315 -22.77 12.84 -0.31
C ARG A 315 -21.66 11.90 0.16
N GLN A 316 -21.84 11.25 1.32
CA GLN A 316 -20.86 10.34 1.89
C GLN A 316 -20.83 9.03 1.10
N ALA A 317 -19.63 8.51 0.91
CA ALA A 317 -19.47 7.14 0.45
C ALA A 317 -20.00 6.15 1.51
N PRO A 318 -20.46 4.95 1.13
CA PRO A 318 -20.85 3.96 2.12
C PRO A 318 -19.63 3.50 2.93
N ALA A 319 -19.83 3.18 4.21
CA ALA A 319 -18.75 2.64 5.04
C ALA A 319 -18.22 1.29 4.51
N VAL A 320 -19.05 0.52 3.82
CA VAL A 320 -18.65 -0.69 3.11
C VAL A 320 -19.49 -0.75 1.83
N TYR A 321 -18.85 -1.00 0.69
CA TYR A 321 -19.56 -1.19 -0.58
C TYR A 321 -20.23 -2.58 -0.61
N PRO A 322 -21.38 -2.74 -1.30
CA PRO A 322 -21.95 -4.06 -1.53
C PRO A 322 -20.94 -4.98 -2.24
N ASN A 323 -20.88 -6.25 -1.81
CA ASN A 323 -19.96 -7.26 -2.37
C ASN A 323 -18.47 -6.88 -2.28
N THR A 324 -18.07 -6.09 -1.28
CA THR A 324 -16.64 -5.90 -0.97
C THR A 324 -15.97 -7.26 -0.77
N PRO A 325 -14.93 -7.61 -1.56
CA PRO A 325 -14.23 -8.86 -1.41
C PRO A 325 -13.44 -8.89 -0.09
N THR A 326 -13.27 -10.09 0.48
CA THR A 326 -12.34 -10.30 1.58
C THR A 326 -10.91 -10.05 1.10
N PRO A 327 -10.09 -9.28 1.83
CA PRO A 327 -8.68 -9.10 1.47
C PRO A 327 -7.92 -10.44 1.51
N PRO A 328 -6.93 -10.65 0.62
CA PRO A 328 -6.02 -11.79 0.72
C PRO A 328 -5.40 -11.92 2.11
N GLY A 329 -5.31 -13.14 2.63
CA GLY A 329 -4.84 -13.43 3.99
C GLY A 329 -3.37 -13.86 4.08
N PRO A 330 -2.79 -13.82 5.29
CA PRO A 330 -1.43 -14.28 5.55
C PRO A 330 -1.27 -15.80 5.34
N SER A 331 0.00 -16.20 5.24
CA SER A 331 0.50 -17.58 5.26
C SER A 331 0.35 -18.24 6.61
#